data_AF-A0A6A7G8X4-F1
#
_entry.id   AF-A0A6A7G8X4-F1
#
_cell.length_a   1.000
_cell.length_b   1.000
_cell.length_c   1.000
_cell.angle_alpha   90.00
_cell.angle_beta   90.00
_cell.angle_gamma   90.00
#
_symmetry.space_group_name_H-M   'P 1'
#
loop_
_entity.id
_entity.type
_entity.pdbx_description
1 polymer ?
#
loop_
_entity_poly.entity_id
_entity_poly.type
_entity_poly.pdbx_seq_one_letter_code
_entity_poly.pdbx_strand_id
1 'polypeptide(L)'
;KRTATNLRFAMAESKEAHAFSEVVALDLVGQAKFFLRRYVKDFSGNFNEILDYIDEFQRFADKSDGVVELDEIQAHRFLEKRGETLTVKTMRDYLKDIDIDNNRKVALIEYLLWKYKKTVVELLEPPPTDGSIPKHLLDALDEAIDTYLRQKKAQKDRGERVSFLKAQAEKGGIAGADAQKELDAMKDMEIQQQIQAMRMKRQQTNAQQAIDEAEKEDPYVIEQKRLAAENAKKEAEKKASANASRQRLKDRAKMWS
;
A
#
# COMPACT_ATOMS: atom_id res chain seq x y z
N LYS A 1 -38.70 12.81 5.25
CA LYS A 1 -38.26 13.16 3.88
C LYS A 1 -37.97 14.67 3.79
N ARG A 2 -36.87 15.12 4.41
CA ARG A 2 -36.24 16.42 4.12
C ARG A 2 -35.05 16.06 3.25
N THR A 3 -35.32 15.85 1.97
CA THR A 3 -34.40 15.24 1.01
C THR A 3 -33.50 16.30 0.39
N ALA A 4 -32.18 16.18 0.56
CA ALA A 4 -31.02 16.70 -0.19
C ALA A 4 -31.03 18.16 -0.74
N THR A 5 -32.14 18.63 -1.29
CA THR A 5 -32.31 19.94 -1.93
C THR A 5 -32.17 21.12 -0.97
N ASN A 6 -32.51 20.96 0.32
CA ASN A 6 -32.34 22.03 1.31
C ASN A 6 -30.91 22.15 1.88
N LEU A 7 -30.05 21.13 1.73
CA LEU A 7 -28.62 21.27 2.05
C LEU A 7 -27.85 22.00 0.94
N ARG A 8 -28.28 21.84 -0.33
CA ARG A 8 -27.65 22.42 -1.52
C ARG A 8 -27.61 23.96 -1.55
N PHE A 9 -28.55 24.65 -0.91
CA PHE A 9 -28.60 26.13 -0.91
C PHE A 9 -27.96 26.77 0.31
N ALA A 10 -27.77 26.02 1.40
CA ALA A 10 -27.18 26.54 2.63
C ALA A 10 -25.64 26.46 2.63
N MET A 11 -25.04 25.60 1.79
CA MET A 11 -23.60 25.44 1.79
C MET A 11 -22.84 26.60 1.11
N ALA A 12 -23.41 27.29 0.12
CA ALA A 12 -22.70 28.30 -0.67
C ALA A 12 -22.17 29.54 0.12
N GLU A 13 -22.64 29.77 1.35
CA GLU A 13 -22.10 30.82 2.27
C GLU A 13 -21.61 30.24 3.61
N SER A 14 -21.50 28.92 3.72
CA SER A 14 -21.14 28.22 4.95
C SER A 14 -19.63 28.02 5.07
N LYS A 15 -19.13 27.92 6.31
CA LYS A 15 -17.73 27.60 6.62
C LYS A 15 -17.29 26.30 5.94
N GLU A 16 -18.24 25.37 5.78
CA GLU A 16 -18.06 24.06 5.17
C GLU A 16 -17.78 24.16 3.66
N ALA A 17 -18.45 25.04 2.91
CA ALA A 17 -18.13 25.20 1.48
C ALA A 17 -16.75 25.81 1.27
N HIS A 18 -16.34 26.75 2.11
CA HIS A 18 -14.99 27.30 2.00
C HIS A 18 -13.93 26.21 2.28
N ALA A 19 -14.09 25.46 3.37
CA ALA A 19 -13.19 24.34 3.67
C ALA A 19 -13.20 23.27 2.56
N PHE A 20 -14.35 22.99 1.95
CA PHE A 20 -14.41 22.07 0.81
C PHE A 20 -13.68 22.61 -0.42
N SER A 21 -13.83 23.90 -0.72
CA SER A 21 -13.12 24.54 -1.84
C SER A 21 -11.59 24.49 -1.67
N GLU A 22 -11.09 24.57 -0.43
CA GLU A 22 -9.66 24.40 -0.14
C GLU A 22 -9.20 22.97 -0.45
N VAL A 23 -10.03 21.96 -0.18
CA VAL A 23 -9.72 20.56 -0.52
C VAL A 23 -9.75 20.34 -2.03
N VAL A 24 -10.75 20.89 -2.72
CA VAL A 24 -10.84 20.84 -4.20
C VAL A 24 -9.62 21.52 -4.85
N ALA A 25 -9.12 22.61 -4.26
CA ALA A 25 -7.95 23.32 -4.75
C ALA A 25 -6.61 22.58 -4.56
N LEU A 26 -6.59 21.43 -3.87
CA LEU A 26 -5.41 20.58 -3.79
C LEU A 26 -5.14 19.89 -5.14
N ASP A 27 -3.90 19.46 -5.36
CA ASP A 27 -3.57 18.56 -6.46
C ASP A 27 -4.23 17.17 -6.26
N LEU A 28 -4.25 16.34 -7.30
CA LEU A 28 -4.89 15.01 -7.23
C LEU A 28 -4.34 14.16 -6.07
N VAL A 29 -3.04 14.26 -5.80
CA VAL A 29 -2.39 13.54 -4.69
C VAL A 29 -2.89 14.09 -3.36
N GLY A 30 -2.93 15.40 -3.18
CA GLY A 30 -3.45 16.06 -1.99
C GLY A 30 -4.90 15.73 -1.72
N GLN A 31 -5.76 15.77 -2.75
CA GLN A 31 -7.16 15.35 -2.66
C GLN A 31 -7.30 13.89 -2.20
N ALA A 32 -6.54 12.98 -2.80
CA ALA A 32 -6.53 11.56 -2.42
C ALA A 32 -6.03 11.34 -0.99
N LYS A 33 -4.94 12.02 -0.58
CA LYS A 33 -4.40 11.97 0.80
C LYS A 33 -5.43 12.49 1.80
N PHE A 34 -6.10 13.59 1.49
CA PHE A 34 -7.13 14.17 2.36
C PHE A 34 -8.27 13.17 2.58
N PHE A 35 -8.77 12.56 1.51
CA PHE A 35 -9.81 11.53 1.57
C PHE A 35 -9.36 10.30 2.37
N LEU A 36 -8.17 9.76 2.07
CA LEU A 36 -7.64 8.56 2.73
C LEU A 36 -7.38 8.76 4.22
N ARG A 37 -6.88 9.93 4.64
CA ARG A 37 -6.70 10.25 6.06
C ARG A 37 -8.02 10.29 6.80
N ARG A 38 -9.06 10.85 6.17
CA ARG A 38 -10.40 10.95 6.76
C ARG A 38 -11.06 9.59 6.91
N TYR A 39 -10.87 8.70 5.94
CA TYR A 39 -11.50 7.38 5.88
C TYR A 39 -10.51 6.22 6.07
N VAL A 40 -9.40 6.43 6.79
CA VAL A 40 -8.31 5.44 6.89
C VAL A 40 -8.76 4.05 7.35
N LYS A 41 -9.78 3.98 8.21
CA LYS A 41 -10.36 2.71 8.68
C LYS A 41 -11.08 1.96 7.56
N ASP A 42 -11.82 2.69 6.74
CA ASP A 42 -12.63 2.13 5.65
C ASP A 42 -11.75 1.61 4.50
N PHE A 43 -10.55 2.18 4.34
CA PHE A 43 -9.62 1.85 3.24
C PHE A 43 -8.35 1.12 3.69
N SER A 44 -8.34 0.58 4.92
CA SER A 44 -7.22 -0.23 5.40
C SER A 44 -7.00 -1.44 4.46
N GLY A 45 -5.82 -1.54 3.86
CA GLY A 45 -5.47 -2.58 2.88
C GLY A 45 -5.87 -2.31 1.42
N ASN A 46 -6.71 -1.32 1.14
CA ASN A 46 -7.22 -1.03 -0.22
C ASN A 46 -6.92 0.40 -0.72
N PHE A 47 -6.06 1.17 -0.05
CA PHE A 47 -5.75 2.54 -0.45
C PHE A 47 -5.14 2.65 -1.86
N ASN A 48 -4.50 1.58 -2.36
CA ASN A 48 -3.94 1.52 -3.71
C ASN A 48 -4.98 1.82 -4.79
N GLU A 49 -6.23 1.39 -4.59
CA GLU A 49 -7.32 1.66 -5.54
C GLU A 49 -7.58 3.16 -5.66
N ILE A 50 -7.56 3.89 -4.55
CA ILE A 50 -7.73 5.36 -4.53
C ILE A 50 -6.55 6.03 -5.24
N LEU A 51 -5.33 5.55 -5.01
CA LEU A 51 -4.13 6.07 -5.66
C LEU A 51 -4.07 5.71 -7.15
N ASP A 52 -4.77 4.67 -7.59
CA ASP A 52 -4.91 4.33 -9.00
C ASP A 52 -5.82 5.31 -9.74
N TYR A 53 -6.82 5.85 -9.07
CA TYR A 53 -7.66 6.88 -9.66
C TYR A 53 -6.90 8.14 -9.99
N ILE A 54 -5.82 8.47 -9.27
CA ILE A 54 -5.00 9.65 -9.59
C ILE A 54 -4.52 9.61 -11.04
N ASP A 55 -3.91 8.50 -11.46
CA ASP A 55 -3.40 8.38 -12.83
C ASP A 55 -4.51 8.26 -13.86
N GLU A 56 -5.59 7.56 -13.52
CA GLU A 56 -6.73 7.44 -14.42
C GLU A 56 -7.38 8.80 -14.66
N PHE A 57 -7.65 9.55 -13.60
CA PHE A 57 -8.23 10.88 -13.63
C PHE A 57 -7.34 11.84 -14.43
N GLN A 58 -6.02 11.82 -14.17
CA GLN A 58 -5.04 12.63 -14.89
C GLN A 58 -5.00 12.37 -16.40
N ARG A 59 -5.35 11.16 -16.87
CA ARG A 59 -5.40 10.83 -18.31
C ARG A 59 -6.57 11.48 -19.05
N PHE A 60 -7.66 11.77 -18.33
CA PHE A 60 -8.84 12.40 -18.92
C PHE A 60 -8.84 13.92 -18.77
N ALA A 61 -8.07 14.43 -17.82
CA ALA A 61 -7.89 15.86 -17.68
C ALA A 61 -7.01 16.43 -18.79
N ASP A 62 -7.29 17.67 -19.16
CA ASP A 62 -6.38 18.43 -20.00
C ASP A 62 -5.04 18.63 -19.30
N LYS A 63 -3.96 18.70 -20.09
CA LYS A 63 -2.62 18.98 -19.57
C LYS A 63 -2.53 20.45 -19.18
N SER A 64 -3.04 20.79 -18.00
CA SER A 64 -2.84 22.08 -17.35
C SER A 64 -1.97 21.93 -16.11
N ASP A 65 -1.13 22.94 -15.88
CA ASP A 65 -0.39 23.07 -14.62
C ASP A 65 -1.36 23.61 -13.57
N GLY A 66 -1.86 22.77 -12.67
CA GLY A 66 -2.71 23.22 -11.56
C GLY A 66 -3.69 22.18 -11.04
N VAL A 67 -4.82 22.67 -10.51
CA VAL A 67 -5.94 21.86 -10.03
C VAL A 67 -6.52 21.09 -11.21
N VAL A 68 -6.62 19.78 -11.04
CA VAL A 68 -7.07 18.87 -12.08
C VAL A 68 -8.53 18.53 -11.84
N GLU A 69 -9.39 19.11 -12.67
CA GLU A 69 -10.84 18.85 -12.69
C GLU A 69 -11.25 18.38 -14.09
N LEU A 70 -12.27 17.53 -14.15
CA LEU A 70 -12.82 17.03 -15.41
C LEU A 70 -14.08 17.78 -15.77
N ASP A 71 -14.19 18.26 -17.01
CA ASP A 71 -15.46 18.73 -17.55
C ASP A 71 -16.47 17.57 -17.73
N GLU A 72 -17.73 17.89 -18.03
CA GLU A 72 -18.80 16.90 -18.23
C GLU A 72 -18.44 15.78 -19.22
N ILE A 73 -17.73 16.09 -20.31
CA ILE A 73 -17.36 15.13 -21.36
C ILE A 73 -16.20 14.26 -20.88
N GLN A 74 -15.20 14.86 -20.24
CA GLN A 74 -14.05 14.17 -19.66
C GLN A 74 -14.50 13.23 -18.54
N ALA A 75 -15.38 13.69 -17.65
CA ALA A 75 -15.97 12.90 -16.57
C ALA A 75 -16.78 11.72 -17.14
N HIS A 76 -17.57 11.93 -18.20
CA HIS A 76 -18.28 10.84 -18.88
C HIS A 76 -17.33 9.74 -19.35
N ARG A 77 -16.26 10.13 -20.05
CA ARG A 77 -15.27 9.19 -20.60
C ARG A 77 -14.52 8.46 -19.50
N PHE A 78 -14.20 9.14 -18.40
CA PHE A 78 -13.58 8.56 -17.23
C PHE A 78 -14.47 7.47 -16.61
N LEU A 79 -15.76 7.74 -16.39
CA LEU A 79 -16.71 6.77 -15.86
C LEU A 79 -16.91 5.57 -16.82
N GLU A 80 -17.01 5.84 -18.12
CA GLU A 80 -17.15 4.81 -19.14
C GLU A 80 -15.96 3.85 -19.15
N LYS A 81 -14.75 4.37 -19.07
CA LYS A 81 -13.53 3.56 -19.05
C LYS A 81 -13.48 2.59 -17.87
N ARG A 82 -14.12 2.96 -16.76
CA ARG A 82 -14.17 2.18 -15.52
C ARG A 82 -15.33 1.18 -15.47
N GLY A 83 -16.17 1.13 -16.51
CA GLY A 83 -17.39 0.32 -16.52
C GLY A 83 -18.47 0.88 -15.59
N GLU A 84 -18.31 2.12 -15.12
CA GLU A 84 -19.28 2.87 -14.32
C GLU A 84 -20.17 3.71 -15.26
N THR A 85 -20.49 3.17 -16.44
CA THR A 85 -21.26 3.86 -17.49
C THR A 85 -22.64 4.26 -16.99
N LEU A 86 -22.90 5.56 -17.00
CA LEU A 86 -24.21 6.12 -16.75
C LEU A 86 -24.83 6.59 -18.07
N THR A 87 -26.16 6.60 -18.15
CA THR A 87 -26.81 7.35 -19.24
C THR A 87 -26.47 8.83 -19.11
N VAL A 88 -26.40 9.58 -20.21
CA VAL A 88 -26.10 11.03 -20.18
C VAL A 88 -27.01 11.80 -19.21
N LYS A 89 -28.30 11.41 -19.13
CA LYS A 89 -29.24 12.00 -18.18
C LYS A 89 -28.85 11.70 -16.73
N THR A 90 -28.60 10.43 -16.42
CA THR A 90 -28.17 10.00 -15.08
C THR A 90 -26.82 10.63 -14.70
N MET A 91 -25.92 10.80 -15.67
CA MET A 91 -24.64 11.47 -15.45
C MET A 91 -24.83 12.96 -15.16
N ARG A 92 -25.73 13.67 -15.86
CA ARG A 92 -26.02 15.08 -15.54
C ARG A 92 -26.68 15.25 -14.18
N ASP A 93 -27.59 14.35 -13.82
CA ASP A 93 -28.19 14.31 -12.49
C ASP A 93 -27.10 14.03 -11.43
N TYR A 94 -26.16 13.12 -11.73
CA TYR A 94 -24.96 12.83 -10.95
C TYR A 94 -24.07 14.06 -10.79
N LEU A 95 -23.74 14.75 -11.89
CA LEU A 95 -22.85 15.90 -11.87
C LEU A 95 -23.48 16.97 -11.02
N LYS A 96 -24.76 17.25 -11.21
CA LYS A 96 -25.48 18.19 -10.37
C LYS A 96 -25.44 17.83 -8.88
N ASP A 97 -25.49 16.54 -8.53
CA ASP A 97 -25.45 16.05 -7.14
C ASP A 97 -24.06 16.18 -6.49
N ILE A 98 -23.00 16.25 -7.29
CA ILE A 98 -21.60 16.08 -6.85
C ILE A 98 -20.76 17.33 -7.08
N ASP A 99 -21.08 18.11 -8.12
CA ASP A 99 -20.59 19.45 -8.42
C ASP A 99 -21.18 20.42 -7.39
N ILE A 100 -20.51 20.50 -6.24
CA ILE A 100 -21.02 21.21 -5.06
C ILE A 100 -20.86 22.72 -5.24
N ASP A 101 -19.84 23.15 -5.98
CA ASP A 101 -19.59 24.56 -6.30
C ASP A 101 -20.31 25.03 -7.58
N ASN A 102 -21.01 24.14 -8.29
CA ASN A 102 -21.73 24.38 -9.54
C ASN A 102 -20.83 24.91 -10.68
N ASN A 103 -19.55 24.54 -10.68
CA ASN A 103 -18.58 24.97 -11.70
C ASN A 103 -18.64 24.14 -13.00
N ARG A 104 -19.53 23.13 -13.05
CA ARG A 104 -19.72 22.15 -14.14
C ARG A 104 -18.50 21.28 -14.43
N LYS A 105 -17.63 21.14 -13.46
CA LYS A 105 -16.48 20.25 -13.47
C LYS A 105 -16.57 19.32 -12.28
N VAL A 106 -15.67 18.35 -12.26
CA VAL A 106 -15.59 17.34 -11.21
C VAL A 106 -14.16 17.27 -10.74
N ALA A 107 -13.96 17.50 -9.45
CA ALA A 107 -12.69 17.23 -8.78
C ALA A 107 -12.58 15.73 -8.41
N LEU A 108 -11.36 15.24 -8.21
CA LEU A 108 -11.15 13.85 -7.78
C LEU A 108 -11.86 13.57 -6.44
N ILE A 109 -11.79 14.52 -5.50
CA ILE A 109 -12.44 14.38 -4.19
C ILE A 109 -13.96 14.23 -4.32
N GLU A 110 -14.58 14.96 -5.23
CA GLU A 110 -16.01 14.89 -5.51
C GLU A 110 -16.41 13.51 -6.06
N TYR A 111 -15.62 12.98 -7.01
CA TYR A 111 -15.78 11.61 -7.49
C TYR A 111 -15.65 10.57 -6.36
N LEU A 112 -14.65 10.71 -5.49
CA LEU A 112 -14.42 9.80 -4.37
C LEU A 112 -15.58 9.80 -3.38
N LEU A 113 -16.09 10.98 -3.01
CA LEU A 113 -17.25 11.09 -2.13
C LEU A 113 -18.45 10.37 -2.71
N TRP A 114 -18.73 10.56 -3.99
CA TRP A 114 -19.83 9.86 -4.65
C TRP A 114 -19.63 8.35 -4.72
N LYS A 115 -18.44 7.91 -5.13
CA LYS A 115 -18.15 6.49 -5.35
C LYS A 115 -18.36 5.70 -4.07
N TYR A 116 -17.87 6.23 -2.97
CA TYR A 116 -17.92 5.60 -1.66
C TYR A 116 -19.12 6.04 -0.80
N LYS A 117 -20.07 6.77 -1.40
CA LYS A 117 -21.31 7.24 -0.77
C LYS A 117 -21.06 8.00 0.54
N LYS A 118 -20.02 8.84 0.53
CA LYS A 118 -19.64 9.74 1.62
C LYS A 118 -20.20 11.13 1.37
N THR A 119 -20.34 11.91 2.43
CA THR A 119 -20.83 13.30 2.36
C THR A 119 -19.72 14.31 2.66
N VAL A 120 -19.88 15.56 2.20
CA VAL A 120 -18.95 16.65 2.54
C VAL A 120 -18.94 16.95 4.03
N VAL A 121 -20.09 16.85 4.69
CA VAL A 121 -20.19 17.04 6.14
C VAL A 121 -19.32 16.01 6.86
N GLU A 122 -19.48 14.73 6.53
CA GLU A 122 -18.63 13.67 7.08
C GLU A 122 -17.16 13.85 6.72
N LEU A 123 -16.84 14.35 5.52
CA LEU A 123 -15.46 14.57 5.09
C LEU A 123 -14.75 15.65 5.92
N LEU A 124 -15.45 16.75 6.20
CA LEU A 124 -14.89 17.93 6.86
C LEU A 124 -14.97 17.90 8.39
N GLU A 125 -15.82 17.03 8.94
CA GLU A 125 -15.83 16.78 10.37
C GLU A 125 -14.41 16.41 10.86
N PRO A 126 -14.00 16.87 12.05
CA PRO A 126 -12.70 16.48 12.59
C PRO A 126 -12.61 14.96 12.75
N PRO A 127 -11.42 14.34 12.58
CA PRO A 127 -11.19 12.94 12.95
C PRO A 127 -11.81 12.66 14.32
N PRO A 128 -12.54 11.55 14.53
CA PRO A 128 -13.27 11.35 15.77
C PRO A 128 -12.31 11.53 16.95
N THR A 129 -12.57 12.58 17.74
CA THR A 129 -11.69 13.18 18.75
C THR A 129 -11.41 12.29 19.96
N ASP A 130 -12.00 11.10 19.96
CA ASP A 130 -11.99 10.07 20.98
C ASP A 130 -10.61 9.36 21.10
N GLY A 131 -9.56 9.87 20.46
CA GLY A 131 -8.31 9.14 20.26
C GLY A 131 -8.41 8.00 19.25
N SER A 132 -9.45 8.02 18.41
CA SER A 132 -9.87 6.88 17.59
C SER A 132 -8.90 6.49 16.45
N ILE A 133 -8.00 7.39 16.04
CA ILE A 133 -6.92 7.14 15.08
C ILE A 133 -5.63 7.74 15.65
N PRO A 134 -4.70 6.90 16.15
CA PRO A 134 -3.39 7.35 16.61
C PRO A 134 -2.59 8.07 15.52
N LYS A 135 -1.89 9.15 15.87
CA LYS A 135 -1.05 9.93 14.93
C LYS A 135 -0.08 9.06 14.13
N HIS A 136 0.56 8.08 14.79
CA HIS A 136 1.52 7.18 14.13
C HIS A 136 0.90 6.37 12.99
N LEU A 137 -0.42 6.12 12.99
CA LEU A 137 -1.09 5.45 11.87
C LEU A 137 -1.26 6.37 10.67
N LEU A 138 -1.50 7.67 10.91
CA LEU A 138 -1.57 8.67 9.84
C LEU A 138 -0.18 8.88 9.22
N ASP A 139 0.85 8.97 10.06
CA ASP A 139 2.24 9.09 9.60
C ASP A 139 2.65 7.85 8.77
N ALA A 140 2.29 6.64 9.24
CA ALA A 140 2.53 5.39 8.50
C ALA A 140 1.72 5.32 7.18
N LEU A 141 0.49 5.85 7.16
CA LEU A 141 -0.30 5.95 5.93
C LEU A 141 0.37 6.88 4.92
N ASP A 142 0.83 8.05 5.36
CA ASP A 142 1.52 8.99 4.46
C ASP A 142 2.80 8.39 3.88
N GLU A 143 3.60 7.70 4.71
CA GLU A 143 4.79 6.99 4.25
C GLU A 143 4.45 5.88 3.25
N ALA A 144 3.37 5.13 3.49
CA ALA A 144 2.89 4.10 2.58
C ALA A 144 2.44 4.71 1.23
N ILE A 145 1.69 5.82 1.25
CA ILE A 145 1.26 6.54 0.04
C ILE A 145 2.47 7.05 -0.73
N ASP A 146 3.44 7.70 -0.07
CA ASP A 146 4.64 8.24 -0.73
C ASP A 146 5.52 7.14 -1.30
N THR A 147 5.59 5.99 -0.62
CA THR A 147 6.30 4.81 -1.12
C THR A 147 5.60 4.24 -2.35
N TYR A 148 4.26 4.12 -2.33
CA TYR A 148 3.48 3.67 -3.48
C TYR A 148 3.67 4.59 -4.70
N LEU A 149 3.53 5.90 -4.52
CA LEU A 149 3.68 6.88 -5.60
C LEU A 149 5.09 6.87 -6.19
N ARG A 150 6.14 6.74 -5.36
CA ARG A 150 7.52 6.59 -5.83
C ARG A 150 7.71 5.32 -6.64
N GLN A 151 7.20 4.18 -6.16
CA GLN A 151 7.27 2.91 -6.90
C GLN A 151 6.54 2.99 -8.24
N LYS A 152 5.34 3.58 -8.24
CA LYS A 152 4.53 3.75 -9.45
C LYS A 152 5.21 4.64 -10.48
N LYS A 153 5.78 5.77 -10.05
CA LYS A 153 6.58 6.64 -10.91
C LYS A 153 7.79 5.89 -11.49
N ALA A 154 8.54 5.18 -10.64
CA ALA A 154 9.69 4.39 -11.10
C ALA A 154 9.29 3.31 -12.11
N GLN A 155 8.15 2.65 -11.93
CA GLN A 155 7.62 1.69 -12.90
C GLN A 155 7.24 2.36 -14.22
N LYS A 156 6.59 3.53 -14.19
CA LYS A 156 6.25 4.30 -15.40
C LYS A 156 7.50 4.72 -16.17
N ASP A 157 8.45 5.37 -15.49
CA ASP A 157 9.71 5.83 -16.10
C ASP A 157 10.48 4.66 -16.73
N ARG A 158 10.49 3.50 -16.04
CA ARG A 158 11.09 2.27 -16.54
C ARG A 158 10.35 1.73 -17.77
N GLY A 159 9.02 1.72 -17.75
CA GLY A 159 8.21 1.29 -18.90
C GLY A 159 8.45 2.16 -20.13
N GLU A 160 8.54 3.47 -19.96
CA GLU A 160 8.88 4.42 -21.02
C GLU A 160 10.30 4.18 -21.55
N ARG A 161 11.28 3.96 -20.67
CA ARG A 161 12.66 3.61 -21.06
C ARG A 161 12.73 2.30 -21.85
N VAL A 162 12.03 1.26 -21.39
CA VAL A 162 11.95 -0.02 -22.10
C VAL A 162 11.30 0.14 -23.47
N SER A 163 10.22 0.92 -23.57
CA SER A 163 9.56 1.21 -24.85
C SER A 163 10.51 1.93 -25.82
N PHE A 164 11.21 2.96 -25.34
CA PHE A 164 12.19 3.70 -26.12
C PHE A 164 13.33 2.80 -26.61
N LEU A 165 13.92 1.99 -25.73
CA LEU A 165 15.00 1.08 -26.09
C LEU A 165 14.56 0.00 -27.07
N LYS A 166 13.33 -0.53 -26.95
CA LYS A 166 12.77 -1.47 -27.94
C LYS A 166 12.68 -0.83 -29.33
N ALA A 167 12.11 0.37 -29.41
CA ALA A 167 12.03 1.11 -30.67
C ALA A 167 13.40 1.45 -31.26
N GLN A 168 14.44 1.62 -30.42
CA GLN A 168 15.81 1.85 -30.86
C GLN A 168 16.49 0.55 -31.33
N ALA A 169 16.26 -0.57 -30.64
CA ALA A 169 16.77 -1.89 -31.01
C ALA A 169 16.23 -2.34 -32.38
N GLU A 170 14.94 -2.09 -32.66
CA GLU A 170 14.30 -2.41 -33.94
C GLU A 170 14.92 -1.70 -35.16
N LYS A 171 15.57 -0.55 -34.96
CA LYS A 171 16.24 0.20 -36.04
C LYS A 171 17.55 -0.48 -36.51
N GLY A 172 18.09 -1.42 -35.75
CA GLY A 172 19.32 -2.14 -36.07
C GLY A 172 20.61 -1.30 -35.98
N GLY A 173 21.72 -1.83 -36.49
CA GLY A 173 23.04 -1.21 -36.41
C GLY A 173 23.68 -1.24 -35.02
N ILE A 174 24.77 -0.49 -34.82
CA ILE A 174 25.52 -0.45 -33.55
C ILE A 174 24.65 0.12 -32.43
N ALA A 175 23.92 1.21 -32.70
CA ALA A 175 22.99 1.80 -31.74
C ALA A 175 21.84 0.86 -31.34
N GLY A 176 21.35 0.04 -32.28
CA GLY A 176 20.35 -0.98 -31.98
C GLY A 176 20.91 -2.13 -31.13
N ALA A 177 22.14 -2.57 -31.40
CA ALA A 177 22.83 -3.58 -30.60
C ALA A 177 23.11 -3.12 -29.17
N ASP A 178 23.47 -1.85 -28.99
CA ASP A 178 23.67 -1.26 -27.66
C ASP A 178 22.34 -1.13 -26.90
N ALA A 179 21.25 -0.71 -27.56
CA ALA A 179 19.92 -0.68 -26.97
C ALA A 179 19.42 -2.07 -26.54
N GLN A 180 19.73 -3.11 -27.34
CA GLN A 180 19.41 -4.49 -27.01
C GLN A 180 20.18 -4.98 -25.76
N LYS A 181 21.47 -4.67 -25.65
CA LYS A 181 22.27 -4.99 -24.45
C LYS A 181 21.69 -4.31 -23.20
N GLU A 182 21.29 -3.05 -23.31
CA GLU A 182 20.69 -2.32 -22.19
C GLU A 182 19.33 -2.94 -21.78
N LEU A 183 18.50 -3.35 -22.74
CA LEU A 183 17.25 -4.07 -22.45
C LEU A 183 17.48 -5.37 -21.70
N ASP A 184 18.48 -6.15 -22.11
CA ASP A 184 18.77 -7.43 -21.47
C ASP A 184 19.34 -7.23 -20.05
N ALA A 185 20.21 -6.23 -19.86
CA ALA A 185 20.65 -5.82 -18.51
C ALA A 185 19.47 -5.38 -17.61
N MET A 186 18.48 -4.66 -18.15
CA MET A 186 17.29 -4.26 -17.41
C MET A 186 16.37 -5.43 -17.03
N LYS A 187 16.30 -6.48 -17.85
CA LYS A 187 15.57 -7.71 -17.53
C LYS A 187 16.29 -8.51 -16.45
N ASP A 188 17.61 -8.63 -16.54
CA ASP A 188 18.42 -9.35 -15.57
C ASP A 188 18.32 -8.72 -14.17
N MET A 189 18.39 -7.38 -14.09
CA MET A 189 18.19 -6.66 -12.83
C MET A 189 16.79 -6.91 -12.23
N GLU A 190 15.75 -7.02 -13.05
CA GLU A 190 14.39 -7.30 -12.57
C GLU A 190 14.24 -8.71 -12.04
N ILE A 191 14.78 -9.70 -12.75
CA ILE A 191 14.80 -11.09 -12.28
C ILE A 191 15.51 -11.15 -10.92
N GLN A 192 16.64 -10.45 -10.76
CA GLN A 192 17.34 -10.38 -9.48
C GLN A 192 16.49 -9.73 -8.37
N GLN A 193 15.85 -8.60 -8.65
CA GLN A 193 14.96 -7.93 -7.68
C GLN A 193 13.77 -8.81 -7.28
N GLN A 194 13.14 -9.51 -8.23
CA GLN A 194 12.04 -10.44 -7.96
C GLN A 194 12.49 -11.63 -7.11
N ILE A 195 13.68 -12.18 -7.39
CA ILE A 195 14.27 -13.26 -6.58
C ILE A 195 14.52 -12.76 -5.15
N GLN A 196 15.06 -11.56 -4.96
CA GLN A 196 15.29 -11.00 -3.62
C GLN A 196 13.98 -10.74 -2.88
N ALA A 197 12.97 -10.15 -3.54
CA ALA A 197 11.66 -9.94 -2.94
C ALA A 197 11.00 -11.26 -2.52
N MET A 198 11.10 -12.31 -3.37
CA MET A 198 10.59 -13.64 -3.04
C MET A 198 11.32 -14.26 -1.84
N ARG A 199 12.64 -14.09 -1.73
CA ARG A 199 13.43 -14.54 -0.58
C ARG A 199 12.98 -13.84 0.71
N MET A 200 12.83 -12.51 0.67
CA MET A 200 12.35 -11.73 1.81
C MET A 200 10.95 -12.16 2.23
N LYS A 201 10.03 -12.38 1.28
CA LYS A 201 8.67 -12.87 1.57
C LYS A 201 8.70 -14.25 2.23
N ARG A 202 9.51 -15.20 1.72
CA ARG A 202 9.68 -16.52 2.36
C ARG A 202 10.23 -16.39 3.78
N GLN A 203 11.21 -15.52 4.00
CA GLN A 203 11.77 -15.29 5.33
C GLN A 203 10.73 -14.69 6.29
N GLN A 204 9.92 -13.74 5.84
CA GLN A 204 8.80 -13.19 6.61
C GLN A 204 7.75 -14.26 6.93
N THR A 205 7.37 -15.10 5.96
CA THR A 205 6.42 -16.19 6.20
C THR A 205 6.99 -17.21 7.18
N ASN A 206 8.25 -17.60 7.07
CA ASN A 206 8.89 -18.51 8.01
C ASN A 206 8.98 -17.91 9.43
N ALA A 207 9.28 -16.61 9.54
CA ALA A 207 9.30 -15.91 10.82
C ALA A 207 7.90 -15.83 11.45
N GLN A 208 6.87 -15.54 10.65
CA GLN A 208 5.48 -15.56 11.12
C GLN A 208 5.05 -16.95 11.55
N GLN A 209 5.38 -17.99 10.78
CA GLN A 209 5.12 -19.38 11.16
C GLN A 209 5.82 -19.76 12.47
N ALA A 210 7.06 -19.33 12.68
CA ALA A 210 7.77 -19.56 13.94
C ALA A 210 7.12 -18.84 15.13
N ILE A 211 6.57 -17.63 14.94
CA ILE A 211 5.79 -16.92 15.96
C ILE A 211 4.48 -17.67 16.24
N ASP A 212 3.74 -18.05 15.20
CA ASP A 212 2.47 -18.77 15.33
C ASP A 212 2.67 -20.18 15.95
N GLU A 213 3.80 -20.84 15.70
CA GLU A 213 4.19 -22.10 16.34
C GLU A 213 4.59 -21.88 17.81
N ALA A 214 5.31 -20.81 18.12
CA ALA A 214 5.66 -20.43 19.50
C ALA A 214 4.44 -20.00 20.33
N GLU A 215 3.41 -19.41 19.72
CA GLU A 215 2.13 -19.12 20.39
C GLU A 215 1.29 -20.37 20.66
N LYS A 216 1.48 -21.45 19.88
CA LYS A 216 0.76 -22.73 20.05
C LYS A 216 1.44 -23.67 21.03
N GLU A 217 2.76 -23.58 21.21
CA GLU A 217 3.47 -24.34 22.24
C GLU A 217 3.38 -23.60 23.59
N ASP A 218 2.70 -24.21 24.57
CA ASP A 218 2.67 -23.71 25.95
C ASP A 218 4.12 -23.45 26.44
N PRO A 219 4.45 -22.23 26.91
CA PRO A 219 5.79 -21.86 27.40
C PRO A 219 6.35 -22.86 28.43
N TYR A 220 5.47 -23.52 29.18
CA TYR A 220 5.84 -24.56 30.13
C TYR A 220 6.40 -25.83 29.45
N VAL A 221 5.86 -26.22 28.29
CA VAL A 221 6.33 -27.38 27.51
C VAL A 221 7.69 -27.12 26.89
N ILE A 222 7.94 -25.89 26.42
CA ILE A 222 9.25 -25.47 25.89
C ILE A 222 10.31 -25.53 27.00
N GLU A 223 10.01 -24.98 28.18
CA GLU A 223 10.94 -25.00 29.32
C GLU A 223 11.16 -26.42 29.87
N GLN A 224 10.14 -27.28 29.88
CA GLN A 224 10.30 -28.70 30.22
C GLN A 224 11.22 -29.44 29.24
N LYS A 225 11.05 -29.22 27.91
CA LYS A 225 11.95 -29.81 26.89
C LYS A 225 13.39 -29.32 27.09
N ARG A 226 13.60 -28.03 27.41
CA ARG A 226 14.92 -27.46 27.68
C ARG A 226 15.57 -28.07 28.92
N LEU A 227 14.84 -28.15 30.03
CA LEU A 227 15.29 -28.76 31.29
C LEU A 227 15.60 -30.26 31.11
N ALA A 228 14.77 -30.99 30.36
CA ALA A 228 15.02 -32.41 30.05
C ALA A 228 16.30 -32.60 29.24
N ALA A 229 16.54 -31.78 28.21
CA ALA A 229 17.76 -31.83 27.41
C ALA A 229 19.01 -31.45 28.23
N GLU A 230 18.92 -30.44 29.10
CA GLU A 230 20.00 -30.03 29.98
C GLU A 230 20.35 -31.12 31.01
N ASN A 231 19.33 -31.76 31.59
CA ASN A 231 19.51 -32.87 32.54
C ASN A 231 20.10 -34.11 31.86
N ALA A 232 19.64 -34.46 30.65
CA ALA A 232 20.20 -35.56 29.87
C ALA A 232 21.69 -35.34 29.56
N LYS A 233 22.08 -34.09 29.23
CA LYS A 233 23.49 -33.73 29.01
C LYS A 233 24.32 -33.87 30.28
N LYS A 234 23.84 -33.35 31.41
CA LYS A 234 24.51 -33.51 32.72
C LYS A 234 24.65 -34.97 33.13
N GLU A 235 23.65 -35.80 32.86
CA GLU A 235 23.70 -37.23 33.16
C GLU A 235 24.71 -37.99 32.27
N ALA A 236 24.77 -37.64 30.97
CA ALA A 236 25.77 -38.17 30.05
C ALA A 236 27.19 -37.80 30.47
N GLU A 237 27.43 -36.54 30.86
CA GLU A 237 28.73 -36.07 31.37
C GLU A 237 29.12 -36.78 32.68
N LYS A 238 28.18 -36.95 33.61
CA LYS A 238 28.41 -37.72 34.86
C LYS A 238 28.76 -39.18 34.57
N LYS A 239 28.02 -39.84 33.66
CA LYS A 239 28.31 -41.23 33.26
C LYS A 239 29.68 -41.34 32.59
N ALA A 240 30.04 -40.40 31.71
CA ALA A 240 31.35 -40.36 31.08
C ALA A 240 32.47 -40.20 32.11
N SER A 241 32.32 -39.27 33.07
CA SER A 241 33.29 -39.03 34.15
C SER A 241 33.43 -40.24 35.10
N ALA A 242 32.31 -40.88 35.47
CA ALA A 242 32.32 -42.08 36.30
C ALA A 242 33.02 -43.26 35.59
N ASN A 243 32.76 -43.44 34.30
CA ASN A 243 33.43 -44.47 33.50
C ASN A 243 34.93 -44.21 33.37
N ALA A 244 35.34 -42.95 33.11
CA ALA A 244 36.74 -42.56 33.08
C ALA A 244 37.44 -42.81 34.43
N SER A 245 36.77 -42.51 35.54
CA SER A 245 37.30 -42.75 36.89
C SER A 245 37.44 -44.24 37.21
N ARG A 246 36.44 -45.05 36.84
CA ARG A 246 36.50 -46.52 36.96
C ARG A 246 37.64 -47.12 36.13
N GLN A 247 37.85 -46.59 34.93
CA GLN A 247 38.94 -47.04 34.07
C GLN A 247 40.30 -46.74 34.70
N ARG A 248 40.50 -45.51 35.20
CA ARG A 248 41.74 -45.13 35.93
C ARG A 248 42.01 -46.00 37.14
N LEU A 249 40.98 -46.39 37.89
CA LEU A 249 41.14 -47.31 39.04
C LEU A 249 41.52 -48.73 38.60
N LYS A 250 40.92 -49.25 37.53
CA LYS A 250 41.31 -50.55 36.95
C LYS A 250 42.76 -50.54 36.45
N ASP A 251 43.16 -49.48 35.78
CA ASP A 251 44.52 -49.33 35.25
C ASP A 251 45.53 -49.21 36.40
N ARG A 252 45.18 -48.49 37.48
CA ARG A 252 46.00 -48.42 38.70
C ARG A 252 46.07 -49.78 39.42
N ALA A 253 44.97 -50.52 39.53
CA ALA A 253 44.98 -51.84 40.16
C ALA A 253 45.87 -52.84 39.41
N LYS A 254 45.88 -52.81 38.08
CA LYS A 254 46.77 -53.63 37.24
C LYS A 254 48.26 -53.32 37.41
N MET A 255 48.63 -52.11 37.85
CA MET A 255 50.03 -51.76 38.10
C MET A 255 50.55 -52.29 39.44
N TRP A 256 49.67 -52.76 40.33
CA TRP A 256 50.01 -53.22 41.68
C TRP A 256 49.79 -54.73 41.89
N SER A 257 49.27 -55.43 40.86
CA SER A 257 49.15 -56.89 40.77
C SER A 257 50.28 -57.47 39.94
#